data_AF-A0A1G0U8S4-F1
#
_entry.id   AF-A0A1G0U8S4-F1
#
_cell.length_a   1.000
_cell.length_b   1.000
_cell.length_c   1.000
_cell.angle_alpha   90.00
_cell.angle_beta   90.00
_cell.angle_gamma   90.00
#
_symmetry.space_group_name_H-M   'P 1'
#
loop_
_entity.id
_entity.type
_entity.pdbx_description
1 polymer ?
#
loop_
_entity_poly.entity_id
_entity_poly.type
_entity_poly.pdbx_seq_one_letter_code
_entity_poly.pdbx_strand_id
1 'polypeptide(L)'
;MISAFIFFGHFIFALYIFTKKWQDESIKSAFLNLALIGILFSVGWSIATIAAKLFMEPEGLGILYDRDTFALTLLSIGEFFFYRFYYKEDAAESDNEIMG
;
A
#
# COMPACT_ATOMS: atom_id res chain seq x y z
N MET A 1 -7.48 10.91 -13.60
CA MET A 1 -6.11 11.49 -13.56
C MET A 1 -5.47 11.34 -12.19
N ILE A 2 -6.18 11.66 -11.09
CA ILE A 2 -5.68 11.48 -9.72
C ILE A 2 -5.46 9.99 -9.37
N SER A 3 -6.37 9.10 -9.78
CA SER A 3 -6.20 7.65 -9.63
C SER A 3 -4.86 7.12 -10.13
N ALA A 4 -4.37 7.61 -11.28
CA ALA A 4 -3.08 7.22 -11.83
C ALA A 4 -1.90 7.65 -10.94
N PHE A 5 -1.96 8.84 -10.34
CA PHE A 5 -0.94 9.29 -9.38
C PHE A 5 -0.93 8.42 -8.13
N ILE A 6 -2.11 8.07 -7.61
CA ILE A 6 -2.23 7.19 -6.44
C ILE A 6 -1.67 5.80 -6.78
N PHE A 7 -2.06 5.20 -7.90
CA PHE A 7 -1.52 3.92 -8.36
C PHE A 7 0.00 3.96 -8.54
N PHE A 8 0.52 5.02 -9.15
CA PHE A 8 1.96 5.19 -9.32
C PHE A 8 2.68 5.30 -7.98
N GLY A 9 2.08 5.94 -6.97
CA GLY A 9 2.58 5.95 -5.61
C GLY A 9 2.76 4.55 -5.02
N HIS A 10 1.77 3.65 -5.18
CA HIS A 10 1.88 2.25 -4.74
C HIS A 10 2.97 1.50 -5.50
N PHE A 11 3.09 1.76 -6.80
CA PHE A 11 4.15 1.15 -7.61
C PHE A 11 5.55 1.58 -7.14
N ILE A 12 5.76 2.88 -6.90
CA ILE A 12 7.01 3.40 -6.33
C ILE A 12 7.27 2.82 -4.93
N PHE A 13 6.24 2.72 -4.09
CA PHE A 13 6.36 2.11 -2.76
C PHE A 13 6.76 0.63 -2.85
N ALA A 14 6.15 -0.14 -3.75
CA ALA A 14 6.48 -1.55 -3.97
C ALA A 14 7.94 -1.71 -4.44
N LEU A 15 8.40 -0.87 -5.37
CA LEU A 15 9.80 -0.83 -5.79
C LEU A 15 10.73 -0.47 -4.64
N TYR A 16 10.39 0.54 -3.84
CA TYR A 16 11.17 0.95 -2.68
C TYR A 16 11.33 -0.20 -1.69
N ILE A 17 10.24 -0.87 -1.31
CA ILE A 17 10.28 -2.00 -0.38
C ILE A 17 11.07 -3.17 -0.96
N PHE A 18 10.87 -3.49 -2.25
CA PHE A 18 11.66 -4.52 -2.91
C PHE A 18 13.16 -4.20 -2.84
N THR A 19 13.53 -2.97 -3.20
CA THR A 19 14.92 -2.48 -3.16
C THR A 19 15.49 -2.37 -1.75
N LYS A 20 14.66 -2.20 -0.73
CA LYS A 20 15.13 -2.25 0.66
C LYS A 20 15.36 -3.69 1.12
N LYS A 21 14.36 -4.55 0.96
CA LYS A 21 14.38 -5.93 1.47
C LYS A 21 15.39 -6.86 0.76
N TRP A 22 15.66 -6.66 -0.53
CA TRP A 22 16.72 -7.43 -1.21
C TRP A 22 18.14 -7.03 -0.77
N GLN A 23 18.33 -5.79 -0.29
CA GLN A 23 19.62 -5.23 0.13
C GLN A 23 19.91 -5.55 1.59
N ASP A 24 18.90 -5.39 2.45
CA ASP A 24 19.04 -5.58 3.90
C ASP A 24 18.92 -7.06 4.32
N GLU A 25 18.15 -7.87 3.58
CA GLU A 25 17.84 -9.26 3.95
C GLU A 25 18.18 -10.27 2.84
N SER A 26 17.30 -10.41 1.85
CA SER A 26 17.47 -11.38 0.75
C SER A 26 16.48 -11.16 -0.39
N ILE A 27 16.80 -11.70 -1.58
CA ILE A 27 15.88 -11.68 -2.73
C ILE A 27 14.55 -12.39 -2.43
N LYS A 28 14.57 -13.47 -1.64
CA LYS A 28 13.37 -14.18 -1.20
C LYS A 28 12.48 -13.28 -0.35
N SER A 29 13.06 -12.52 0.58
CA SER A 29 12.33 -11.54 1.40
C SER A 29 11.71 -10.45 0.53
N ALA A 30 12.44 -9.94 -0.47
CA ALA A 30 11.91 -8.94 -1.40
C ALA A 30 10.68 -9.43 -2.16
N PHE A 31 10.70 -10.67 -2.69
CA PHE A 31 9.52 -11.25 -3.34
C PHE A 31 8.36 -11.52 -2.38
N LEU A 32 8.65 -11.94 -1.14
CA LEU A 32 7.60 -12.16 -0.13
C LEU A 32 6.89 -10.85 0.22
N ASN A 33 7.65 -9.77 0.43
CA ASN A 33 7.10 -8.44 0.70
C ASN A 33 6.36 -7.86 -0.52
N LEU A 34 6.86 -8.09 -1.73
CA LEU A 34 6.16 -7.69 -2.95
C LEU A 34 4.82 -8.44 -3.10
N ALA A 35 4.78 -9.72 -2.77
CA ALA A 35 3.55 -10.52 -2.77
C ALA A 35 2.56 -10.03 -1.70
N LEU A 36 3.04 -9.73 -0.49
CA LEU A 36 2.23 -9.12 0.57
C LEU A 36 1.58 -7.82 0.08
N ILE A 37 2.37 -6.91 -0.48
CA ILE A 37 1.88 -5.63 -1.01
C ILE A 37 0.84 -5.86 -2.11
N GLY A 38 1.14 -6.74 -3.07
CA GLY A 38 0.22 -7.04 -4.16
C GLY A 38 -1.13 -7.61 -3.70
N ILE A 39 -1.11 -8.50 -2.70
CA ILE A 39 -2.33 -9.08 -2.13
C ILE A 39 -3.12 -8.02 -1.36
N LEU A 40 -2.47 -7.25 -0.49
CA LEU A 40 -3.12 -6.20 0.29
C LEU A 40 -3.73 -5.14 -0.62
N PHE A 41 -3.02 -4.73 -1.65
CA PHE A 41 -3.52 -3.78 -2.63
C PHE A 41 -4.74 -4.34 -3.38
N SER A 42 -4.64 -5.56 -3.94
CA SER A 42 -5.71 -6.17 -4.74
C SER A 42 -6.99 -6.42 -3.93
N VAL A 43 -6.85 -7.07 -2.76
CA VAL A 43 -7.97 -7.37 -1.87
C VAL A 43 -8.50 -6.09 -1.25
N GLY A 44 -7.61 -5.21 -0.77
CA GLY A 44 -7.96 -3.94 -0.15
C GLY A 44 -8.70 -3.02 -1.11
N TRP A 45 -8.28 -2.92 -2.38
CA TRP A 45 -8.97 -2.10 -3.37
C TRP A 45 -10.38 -2.63 -3.66
N SER A 46 -10.54 -3.95 -3.73
CA SER A 46 -11.86 -4.58 -3.90
C SER A 46 -12.79 -4.24 -2.73
N ILE A 47 -12.31 -4.34 -1.50
CA ILE A 47 -13.08 -4.00 -0.28
C ILE A 47 -13.37 -2.49 -0.25
N ALA A 48 -12.38 -1.64 -0.53
CA ALA A 48 -12.55 -0.19 -0.54
C ALA A 48 -13.54 0.26 -1.61
N THR A 49 -13.59 -0.41 -2.76
CA THR A 49 -14.58 -0.15 -3.82
C THR A 49 -15.99 -0.51 -3.37
N ILE A 50 -16.15 -1.64 -2.66
CA ILE A 50 -17.44 -2.03 -2.08
C ILE A 50 -17.87 -1.00 -1.02
N ALA A 51 -16.96 -0.58 -0.15
CA ALA A 51 -17.24 0.46 0.82
C ALA A 51 -17.61 1.79 0.14
N ALA A 52 -16.86 2.21 -0.90
CA ALA A 52 -17.10 3.44 -1.65
C ALA A 52 -18.50 3.48 -2.28
N LYS A 53 -19.05 2.35 -2.72
CA LYS A 53 -20.43 2.25 -3.22
C LYS A 53 -21.48 2.66 -2.18
N LEU A 54 -21.19 2.51 -0.89
CA LEU A 54 -22.09 2.91 0.20
C LEU A 54 -22.08 4.42 0.46
N PHE A 55 -21.02 5.12 0.03
CA PHE A 55 -20.83 6.54 0.32
C PHE A 55 -21.05 7.46 -0.88
N MET A 56 -20.87 6.97 -2.12
CA MET A 56 -20.99 7.83 -3.31
C MET A 56 -21.42 7.08 -4.58
N GLU A 57 -22.05 7.80 -5.49
CA GLU A 57 -22.39 7.38 -6.87
C GLU A 57 -21.14 7.23 -7.76
N PRO A 58 -21.21 6.57 -8.94
CA PRO A 58 -20.03 6.35 -9.79
C PRO A 58 -19.31 7.64 -10.18
N GLU A 59 -20.04 8.73 -10.41
CA GLU A 59 -19.47 10.03 -10.75
C GLU A 59 -18.72 10.69 -9.58
N GLY A 60 -18.89 10.18 -8.36
CA GLY A 60 -18.21 10.64 -7.16
C GLY A 60 -18.51 12.10 -6.83
N LEU A 61 -17.45 12.86 -6.52
CA LEU A 61 -17.52 14.30 -6.22
C LEU A 61 -17.22 15.18 -7.44
N GLY A 62 -17.12 14.59 -8.63
CA GLY A 62 -16.87 15.28 -9.90
C GLY A 62 -15.92 14.51 -10.82
N ILE A 63 -15.72 15.05 -12.04
CA ILE A 63 -14.96 14.39 -13.13
C ILE A 63 -13.52 14.00 -12.73
N LEU A 64 -12.91 14.73 -11.79
CA LEU A 64 -11.53 14.48 -11.35
C LEU A 64 -11.43 13.50 -10.17
N TYR A 65 -12.53 13.24 -9.46
CA TYR A 65 -12.57 12.45 -8.24
C TYR A 65 -13.82 11.57 -8.21
N ASP A 66 -13.76 10.52 -9.02
CA ASP A 66 -14.78 9.49 -9.12
C ASP A 66 -14.73 8.50 -7.94
N ARG A 67 -15.69 7.58 -7.91
CA ARG A 67 -15.78 6.55 -6.87
C ARG A 67 -14.51 5.71 -6.75
N ASP A 68 -13.85 5.41 -7.86
CA ASP A 68 -12.63 4.60 -7.86
C ASP A 68 -11.47 5.35 -7.21
N THR A 69 -11.31 6.63 -7.54
CA THR A 69 -10.30 7.50 -6.92
C THR A 69 -10.54 7.64 -5.41
N PHE A 70 -11.79 7.71 -4.97
CA PHE A 70 -12.13 7.67 -3.55
C PHE A 70 -11.77 6.34 -2.89
N ALA A 71 -12.10 5.22 -3.52
CA ALA A 71 -11.74 3.88 -3.03
C ALA A 71 -10.23 3.73 -2.89
N LEU A 72 -9.46 4.16 -3.88
CA LEU A 72 -7.99 4.16 -3.84
C LEU A 72 -7.44 5.06 -2.72
N THR A 73 -8.06 6.22 -2.49
CA THR A 73 -7.66 7.11 -1.39
C THR A 73 -7.89 6.44 -0.03
N LEU A 74 -9.06 5.82 0.16
CA LEU A 74 -9.39 5.09 1.38
C LEU A 74 -8.45 3.91 1.61
N LEU A 75 -8.14 3.16 0.54
CA LEU A 75 -7.17 2.07 0.56
C LEU A 75 -5.79 2.57 1.01
N SER A 76 -5.27 3.62 0.38
CA SER A 76 -3.95 4.16 0.71
C SER A 76 -3.83 4.60 2.16
N ILE A 77 -4.90 5.17 2.73
CA ILE A 77 -4.93 5.52 4.16
C ILE A 77 -4.82 4.27 5.02
N GLY A 78 -5.61 3.23 4.73
CA GLY A 78 -5.56 1.95 5.46
C GLY A 78 -4.20 1.27 5.35
N GLU A 79 -3.66 1.21 4.14
CA GLU A 79 -2.33 0.66 3.86
C GLU A 79 -1.21 1.44 4.57
N PHE A 80 -1.30 2.77 4.62
CA PHE A 80 -0.32 3.57 5.35
C PHE A 80 -0.23 3.15 6.82
N PHE A 81 -1.37 2.96 7.49
CA PHE A 81 -1.39 2.48 8.87
C PHE A 81 -0.87 1.05 8.99
N PHE A 82 -1.28 0.16 8.09
CA PHE A 82 -0.83 -1.24 8.08
C PHE A 82 0.69 -1.33 7.92
N TYR A 83 1.26 -0.73 6.88
CA TYR A 83 2.69 -0.79 6.60
C TYR A 83 3.52 -0.07 7.66
N ARG A 84 3.00 1.04 8.22
CA ARG A 84 3.66 1.71 9.35
C ARG A 84 3.74 0.81 10.57
N PHE A 85 2.75 -0.02 10.82
CA PHE A 85 2.78 -0.98 11.92
C PHE A 85 3.71 -2.16 11.58
N TYR A 86 3.49 -2.80 10.44
CA TYR A 86 4.20 -3.98 9.98
C TYR A 86 5.73 -3.76 9.89
N TYR A 87 6.19 -2.71 9.20
CA TYR A 87 7.63 -2.46 9.04
C TYR A 87 8.29 -1.76 10.24
N LYS A 88 7.51 -1.31 11.23
CA LYS A 88 8.08 -0.73 12.45
C LYS A 88 8.64 -1.81 13.38
N GLU A 89 8.05 -2.99 13.38
CA GLU A 89 8.59 -4.14 14.11
C GLU A 89 9.93 -4.58 13.50
N ASP A 90 10.01 -4.69 12.17
CA ASP A 90 11.26 -4.98 11.47
C ASP A 90 12.40 -3.98 11.80
N ALA A 91 12.08 -2.68 11.90
CA ALA A 91 13.07 -1.65 12.24
C ALA A 91 13.53 -1.71 13.71
N ALA A 92 12.69 -2.19 14.62
CA ALA A 92 13.04 -2.31 16.04
C ALA A 92 13.89 -3.56 16.31
N GLU A 93 13.70 -4.63 15.54
CA GLU A 93 14.55 -5.83 15.61
C GLU A 93 15.95 -5.55 15.07
N SER A 94 16.09 -4.85 13.93
CA SER A 94 17.41 -4.53 13.38
C SER A 94 18.28 -3.67 14.31
N ASP A 95 17.68 -2.72 15.04
CA ASP A 95 18.42 -1.85 15.97
C ASP A 95 18.93 -2.60 17.21
N ASN A 96 18.19 -3.62 17.69
CA ASN A 96 18.63 -4.44 18.82
C ASN A 96 19.79 -5.39 18.45
N GLU A 97 19.84 -5.87 17.21
CA GLU A 97 20.92 -6.76 16.75
C GLU A 97 22.27 -6.03 16.58
N ILE A 98 22.24 -4.71 16.32
CA ILE A 98 23.46 -3.88 16.19
C ILE A 98 23.99 -3.42 17.57
N MET A 99 23.13 -3.34 18.57
CA MET A 99 23.49 -2.89 19.94
C MET A 99 23.85 -4.03 20.90
N GLY A 100 23.58 -5.29 20.54
CA GLY A 100 23.89 -6.48 21.33
C GLY A 100 25.23 -7.11 20.98
#